data_AF-A0A9E5AM18-F1
#
_entry.id   AF-A0A9E5AM18-F1
#
_cell.length_a   1.000
_cell.length_b   1.000
_cell.length_c   1.000
_cell.angle_alpha   90.00
_cell.angle_beta   90.00
_cell.angle_gamma   90.00
#
_symmetry.space_group_name_H-M   'P 1'
#
loop_
_entity.id
_entity.type
_entity.pdbx_description
1 polymer ?
#
loop_
_entity_poly.entity_id
_entity_poly.type
_entity_poly.pdbx_seq_one_letter_code
_entity_poly.pdbx_strand_id
1 'polypeptide(L)'
;MFSSRFCLALVAVLATALVTAIGCKKDEVKTPEPPKTTEEPADAEQPKPADPAAAASPADQPAAASPVAAPAAASPTGADAATVLQPGVKFMFSLADSPDALAFSVKRCDEDAKGDAAKATACMDEIKAQAPKEGIRLDKEGDQWIFVSFGNKTDGTEELFLRGPVAKLDSAANQFKFKGTGACTGAQAAAMGVDKFDQAKADAMVMALDVVDATTVAMQSPGPKGRLVYKKLQIAP
;
A
#
# COMPACT_ATOMS: atom_id res chain seq x y z
N MET A 1 2.04 -26.19 19.78
CA MET A 1 3.25 -25.66 19.10
C MET A 1 2.92 -25.45 17.63
N PHE A 2 2.19 -24.36 17.31
CA PHE A 2 1.93 -23.97 15.94
C PHE A 2 3.16 -23.24 15.39
N SER A 3 3.50 -23.56 14.14
CA SER A 3 4.81 -23.39 13.53
C SER A 3 5.29 -21.93 13.47
N SER A 4 6.40 -21.64 14.16
CA SER A 4 7.16 -20.38 14.14
C SER A 4 7.66 -19.97 12.74
N ARG A 5 7.46 -20.80 11.71
CA ARG A 5 7.83 -20.51 10.32
C ARG A 5 6.75 -19.74 9.54
N PHE A 6 5.51 -19.70 10.02
CA PHE A 6 4.47 -18.82 9.45
C PHE A 6 4.65 -17.36 9.90
N CYS A 7 5.18 -17.13 11.10
CA CYS A 7 5.41 -15.80 11.67
C CYS A 7 6.40 -14.92 10.89
N LEU A 8 7.46 -15.48 10.28
CA LEU A 8 8.40 -14.67 9.50
C LEU A 8 7.88 -14.32 8.11
N ALA A 9 6.92 -15.07 7.56
CA ALA A 9 6.36 -14.79 6.25
C ALA A 9 5.31 -13.67 6.31
N LEU A 10 4.59 -13.49 7.41
CA LEU A 10 3.51 -12.48 7.49
C LEU A 10 4.04 -11.06 7.75
N VAL A 11 5.09 -10.90 8.56
CA VAL A 11 5.75 -9.59 8.81
C VAL A 11 6.44 -9.06 7.54
N ALA A 12 6.93 -9.95 6.67
CA ALA A 12 7.46 -9.55 5.37
C ALA A 12 6.37 -9.02 4.41
N VAL A 13 5.08 -9.23 4.69
CA VAL A 13 3.97 -9.15 3.73
C VAL A 13 3.06 -7.92 3.88
N LEU A 14 3.10 -7.16 5.00
CA LEU A 14 2.65 -5.76 4.97
C LEU A 14 3.68 -4.87 4.28
N ALA A 15 4.94 -5.11 4.65
CA ALA A 15 6.17 -4.63 4.07
C ALA A 15 6.30 -4.79 2.53
N THR A 16 5.90 -5.93 1.93
CA THR A 16 6.09 -6.16 0.48
C THR A 16 5.23 -5.28 -0.42
N ALA A 17 4.23 -4.60 0.12
CA ALA A 17 3.24 -3.93 -0.73
C ALA A 17 3.28 -2.40 -0.70
N LEU A 18 4.32 -1.79 -0.10
CA LEU A 18 4.82 -0.51 -0.66
C LEU A 18 5.31 -0.70 -2.11
N VAL A 19 5.43 -1.95 -2.55
CA VAL A 19 6.19 -2.39 -3.71
C VAL A 19 5.39 -3.16 -4.76
N THR A 20 4.09 -3.38 -4.62
CA THR A 20 3.24 -3.70 -5.80
C THR A 20 3.17 -2.53 -6.81
N ALA A 21 3.72 -1.39 -6.42
CA ALA A 21 4.07 -0.26 -7.23
C ALA A 21 5.33 -0.39 -8.09
N ILE A 22 6.24 -1.25 -7.64
CA ILE A 22 7.42 -1.62 -8.39
C ILE A 22 6.94 -2.72 -9.32
N GLY A 23 6.85 -2.43 -10.61
CA GLY A 23 6.35 -3.34 -11.65
C GLY A 23 7.19 -4.62 -11.80
N CYS A 24 7.23 -5.45 -10.77
CA CYS A 24 7.72 -6.81 -10.78
C CYS A 24 6.50 -7.72 -10.91
N LYS A 25 5.93 -7.75 -12.14
CA LYS A 25 5.30 -9.00 -12.57
C LYS A 25 6.42 -10.03 -12.56
N LYS A 26 6.28 -11.04 -11.70
CA LYS A 26 7.02 -12.27 -11.87
C LYS A 26 6.43 -12.91 -13.13
N ASP A 27 7.02 -12.65 -14.29
CA ASP A 27 6.75 -13.47 -15.46
C ASP A 27 7.20 -14.88 -15.09
N GLU A 28 6.22 -15.70 -14.73
CA GLU A 28 6.39 -17.12 -14.63
C GLU A 28 6.71 -17.59 -16.06
N VAL A 29 8.00 -17.80 -16.32
CA VAL A 29 8.47 -18.41 -17.56
C VAL A 29 7.89 -19.81 -17.60
N LYS A 30 6.72 -19.94 -18.22
CA LYS A 30 6.11 -21.21 -18.56
C LYS A 30 7.00 -21.84 -19.62
N THR A 31 7.84 -22.79 -19.22
CA THR A 31 8.50 -23.71 -20.13
C THR A 31 7.41 -24.40 -20.97
N PRO A 32 7.42 -24.29 -22.30
CA PRO A 32 6.47 -25.04 -23.11
C PRO A 32 6.82 -26.54 -23.05
N GLU A 33 5.93 -27.32 -22.45
CA GLU A 33 5.90 -28.77 -22.70
C GLU A 33 5.44 -29.04 -24.14
N PRO A 34 6.01 -30.04 -24.82
CA PRO A 34 5.59 -30.42 -26.18
C PRO A 34 4.16 -31.00 -26.18
N PRO A 35 3.39 -30.78 -27.26
CA PRO A 35 1.98 -31.18 -27.30
C PRO A 35 1.83 -32.70 -27.34
N LYS A 36 1.08 -33.24 -26.39
CA LYS A 36 0.40 -34.54 -26.55
C LYS A 36 -1.01 -34.30 -27.07
N THR A 37 -1.25 -34.82 -28.27
CA THR A 37 -2.56 -35.16 -28.84
C THR A 37 -3.38 -35.96 -27.83
N THR A 38 -4.70 -35.70 -27.75
CA THR A 38 -5.77 -36.71 -27.81
C THR A 38 -7.14 -36.17 -27.38
N GLU A 39 -8.12 -36.46 -28.25
CA GLU A 39 -9.58 -36.62 -28.12
C GLU A 39 -10.48 -35.48 -27.60
N GLU A 40 -11.23 -34.95 -28.58
CA GLU A 40 -12.60 -34.47 -28.53
C GLU A 40 -13.55 -35.52 -27.91
N PRO A 41 -14.47 -35.10 -27.02
CA PRO A 41 -15.86 -35.43 -27.31
C PRO A 41 -16.88 -34.32 -26.99
N ALA A 42 -17.84 -34.24 -27.91
CA ALA A 42 -19.29 -34.09 -27.73
C ALA A 42 -19.86 -32.84 -27.05
N ASP A 43 -20.45 -32.00 -27.91
CA ASP A 43 -21.67 -31.20 -27.75
C ASP A 43 -22.45 -31.38 -26.45
N ALA A 44 -22.52 -30.31 -25.66
CA ALA A 44 -23.49 -30.12 -24.60
C ALA A 44 -24.43 -28.97 -24.98
N GLU A 45 -25.70 -29.35 -25.09
CA GLU A 45 -26.89 -28.60 -25.47
C GLU A 45 -27.03 -27.25 -24.73
N GLN A 46 -27.24 -26.18 -25.50
CA GLN A 46 -27.43 -24.82 -25.00
C GLN A 46 -28.92 -24.59 -24.65
N PRO A 47 -29.29 -24.26 -23.39
CA PRO A 47 -30.66 -23.94 -23.05
C PRO A 47 -31.07 -22.55 -23.58
N LYS A 48 -32.23 -22.55 -24.24
CA LYS A 48 -33.00 -21.42 -24.79
C LYS A 48 -33.31 -20.35 -23.73
N PRO A 49 -33.02 -19.06 -23.96
CA PRO A 49 -33.55 -17.98 -23.13
C PRO A 49 -35.06 -17.81 -23.33
N ALA A 50 -35.80 -17.68 -22.23
CA ALA A 50 -37.22 -17.33 -22.20
C ALA A 50 -37.42 -15.82 -22.41
N ASP A 51 -38.53 -15.46 -23.04
CA ASP A 51 -38.99 -14.09 -23.32
C ASP A 51 -39.05 -13.20 -22.06
N PRO A 52 -38.63 -11.93 -22.15
CA PRO A 52 -38.90 -10.96 -21.10
C PRO A 52 -40.36 -10.51 -21.13
N ALA A 53 -41.02 -10.69 -19.98
CA ALA A 53 -42.37 -10.21 -19.69
C ALA A 53 -42.42 -8.67 -19.58
N ALA A 54 -43.62 -8.18 -19.88
CA ALA A 54 -43.99 -6.80 -20.13
C ALA A 54 -43.74 -5.81 -18.97
N ALA A 55 -43.64 -4.55 -19.40
CA ALA A 55 -43.37 -3.35 -18.63
C ALA A 55 -44.34 -3.10 -17.46
N ALA A 56 -43.77 -2.65 -16.34
CA ALA A 56 -44.48 -1.94 -15.27
C ALA A 56 -43.94 -0.50 -15.19
N SER A 57 -44.86 0.46 -15.30
CA SER A 57 -44.61 1.90 -15.17
C SER A 57 -43.96 2.28 -13.84
N PRO A 58 -43.01 3.24 -13.80
CA PRO A 58 -42.69 3.96 -12.59
C PRO A 58 -43.66 5.12 -12.39
N ALA A 59 -44.22 5.19 -11.19
CA ALA A 59 -44.96 6.30 -10.63
C ALA A 59 -44.05 7.51 -10.37
N ASP A 60 -44.69 8.69 -10.32
CA ASP A 60 -44.19 10.00 -9.92
C ASP A 60 -42.99 10.00 -8.96
N GLN A 61 -41.89 10.59 -9.42
CA GLN A 61 -40.70 10.86 -8.65
C GLN A 61 -40.84 12.27 -8.02
N PRO A 62 -40.92 12.42 -6.69
CA PRO A 62 -40.91 13.72 -6.05
C PRO A 62 -39.54 14.40 -6.26
N ALA A 63 -39.59 15.67 -6.66
CA ALA A 63 -38.42 16.52 -6.87
C ALA A 63 -37.51 16.50 -5.64
N ALA A 64 -36.31 15.94 -5.78
CA ALA A 64 -35.27 15.97 -4.77
C ALA A 64 -34.90 17.43 -4.49
N ALA A 65 -35.12 17.86 -3.25
CA ALA A 65 -34.59 19.10 -2.74
C ALA A 65 -33.07 19.12 -2.95
N SER A 66 -32.58 20.15 -3.61
CA SER A 66 -31.14 20.37 -3.81
C SER A 66 -30.45 20.32 -2.44
N PRO A 67 -29.40 19.48 -2.26
CA PRO A 67 -28.65 19.48 -1.02
C PRO A 67 -28.03 20.87 -0.87
N VAL A 68 -28.39 21.55 0.22
CA VAL A 68 -27.72 22.75 0.70
C VAL A 68 -26.24 22.40 0.76
N ALA A 69 -25.43 23.07 -0.07
CA ALA A 69 -23.99 22.89 -0.11
C ALA A 69 -23.45 23.02 1.31
N ALA A 70 -22.96 21.90 1.86
CA ALA A 70 -22.24 21.93 3.12
C ALA A 70 -21.09 22.94 2.96
N PRO A 71 -20.85 23.80 3.96
CA PRO A 71 -19.75 24.75 3.90
C PRO A 71 -18.47 23.98 3.61
N ALA A 72 -17.81 24.34 2.50
CA ALA A 72 -16.50 23.82 2.16
C ALA A 72 -15.62 24.00 3.40
N ALA A 73 -15.22 22.88 4.02
CA ALA A 73 -14.34 22.90 5.17
C ALA A 73 -13.14 23.79 4.82
N ALA A 74 -12.97 24.88 5.57
CA ALA A 74 -11.84 25.77 5.42
C ALA A 74 -10.59 24.89 5.37
N SER A 75 -9.84 24.96 4.26
CA SER A 75 -8.60 24.21 4.13
C SER A 75 -7.76 24.51 5.36
N PRO A 76 -7.41 23.50 6.18
CA PRO A 76 -6.59 23.73 7.35
C PRO A 76 -5.36 24.48 6.85
N THR A 77 -4.99 25.55 7.57
CA THR A 77 -3.84 26.41 7.26
C THR A 77 -2.67 25.51 6.93
N GLY A 78 -2.41 25.32 5.62
CA GLY A 78 -1.78 24.10 5.12
C GLY A 78 -0.39 23.97 5.70
N ALA A 79 -0.16 22.95 6.52
CA ALA A 79 1.16 22.70 7.04
C ALA A 79 2.12 22.49 5.85
N ASP A 80 3.18 23.29 5.80
CA ASP A 80 4.14 23.26 4.71
C ASP A 80 5.02 22.00 4.81
N ALA A 81 5.30 21.39 3.65
CA ALA A 81 6.08 20.17 3.55
C ALA A 81 7.49 20.33 4.11
N ALA A 82 8.14 21.48 3.91
CA ALA A 82 9.46 21.71 4.48
C ALA A 82 9.39 21.79 6.02
N THR A 83 8.28 22.23 6.61
CA THR A 83 8.12 22.28 8.07
C THR A 83 7.83 20.90 8.67
N VAL A 84 7.01 20.08 8.00
CA VAL A 84 6.57 18.78 8.53
C VAL A 84 7.59 17.68 8.26
N LEU A 85 8.16 17.63 7.05
CA LEU A 85 9.08 16.58 6.58
C LEU A 85 10.55 16.94 6.81
N GLN A 86 10.88 17.24 8.07
CA GLN A 86 12.25 17.50 8.50
C GLN A 86 13.06 16.20 8.56
N PRO A 87 14.38 16.23 8.30
CA PRO A 87 15.24 15.05 8.43
C PRO A 87 15.13 14.39 9.81
N GLY A 88 15.06 13.07 9.86
CA GLY A 88 14.95 12.28 11.09
C GLY A 88 13.57 12.23 11.73
N VAL A 89 12.59 13.04 11.27
CA VAL A 89 11.22 12.97 11.78
C VAL A 89 10.56 11.66 11.34
N LYS A 90 10.12 10.88 12.33
CA LYS A 90 9.47 9.58 12.13
C LYS A 90 7.96 9.73 12.01
N PHE A 91 7.38 9.00 11.07
CA PHE A 91 5.93 8.86 10.91
C PHE A 91 5.56 7.37 10.93
N MET A 92 4.70 6.97 11.84
CA MET A 92 4.23 5.60 12.02
C MET A 92 2.97 5.35 11.19
N PHE A 93 2.86 4.18 10.58
CA PHE A 93 1.72 3.81 9.76
C PHE A 93 0.45 3.69 10.62
N SER A 94 -0.65 4.25 10.11
CA SER A 94 -1.99 4.13 10.72
C SER A 94 -2.91 3.37 9.78
N LEU A 95 -3.13 2.10 10.09
CA LEU A 95 -4.07 1.26 9.34
C LEU A 95 -5.50 1.79 9.43
N ALA A 96 -5.89 2.32 10.60
CA ALA A 96 -7.22 2.87 10.83
C ALA A 96 -7.50 4.12 9.96
N ASP A 97 -6.48 4.93 9.72
CA ASP A 97 -6.59 6.11 8.85
C ASP A 97 -6.34 5.79 7.36
N SER A 98 -6.08 4.51 7.02
CA SER A 98 -5.79 4.04 5.66
C SER A 98 -6.88 3.08 5.16
N PRO A 99 -8.08 3.56 4.82
CA PRO A 99 -9.23 2.71 4.52
C PRO A 99 -8.98 1.72 3.37
N ASP A 100 -8.27 2.16 2.31
CA ASP A 100 -7.92 1.30 1.18
C ASP A 100 -6.97 0.17 1.62
N ALA A 101 -5.98 0.49 2.47
CA ALA A 101 -5.04 -0.50 2.99
C ALA A 101 -5.72 -1.50 3.94
N LEU A 102 -6.71 -1.03 4.72
CA LEU A 102 -7.53 -1.89 5.56
C LEU A 102 -8.39 -2.83 4.71
N ALA A 103 -9.10 -2.31 3.71
CA ALA A 103 -9.92 -3.11 2.81
C ALA A 103 -9.09 -4.15 2.04
N PHE A 104 -7.91 -3.76 1.55
CA PHE A 104 -6.95 -4.67 0.95
C PHE A 104 -6.51 -5.78 1.92
N SER A 105 -6.20 -5.43 3.17
CA SER A 105 -5.76 -6.39 4.19
C SER A 105 -6.84 -7.40 4.53
N VAL A 106 -8.09 -6.95 4.69
CA VAL A 106 -9.26 -7.81 4.93
C VAL A 106 -9.42 -8.80 3.78
N LYS A 107 -9.49 -8.30 2.54
CA LYS A 107 -9.64 -9.14 1.35
C LYS A 107 -8.53 -10.21 1.26
N ARG A 108 -7.28 -9.81 1.48
CA ARG A 108 -6.14 -10.74 1.45
C ARG A 108 -6.25 -11.81 2.52
N CYS A 109 -6.57 -11.42 3.77
CA CYS A 109 -6.73 -12.39 4.86
C CYS A 109 -7.87 -13.37 4.59
N ASP A 110 -8.97 -12.92 3.98
CA ASP A 110 -10.09 -13.79 3.60
C ASP A 110 -9.69 -14.79 2.51
N GLU A 111 -8.97 -14.33 1.47
CA GLU A 111 -8.44 -15.17 0.39
C GLU A 111 -7.46 -16.22 0.92
N ASP A 112 -6.50 -15.82 1.77
CA ASP A 112 -5.49 -16.71 2.36
C ASP A 112 -6.11 -17.73 3.33
N ALA A 113 -7.19 -17.34 4.02
CA ALA A 113 -7.90 -18.20 4.95
C ALA A 113 -8.74 -19.28 4.26
N LYS A 114 -9.04 -19.14 2.96
CA LYS A 114 -9.86 -20.09 2.17
C LYS A 114 -11.21 -20.40 2.85
N GLY A 115 -11.86 -19.37 3.39
CA GLY A 115 -13.14 -19.47 4.10
C GLY A 115 -13.06 -19.84 5.58
N ASP A 116 -11.86 -20.04 6.14
CA ASP A 116 -11.67 -20.27 7.58
C ASP A 116 -11.69 -18.96 8.37
N ALA A 117 -12.82 -18.64 9.00
CA ALA A 117 -13.01 -17.39 9.74
C ALA A 117 -11.99 -17.19 10.88
N ALA A 118 -11.52 -18.28 11.52
CA ALA A 118 -10.54 -18.17 12.60
C ALA A 118 -9.17 -17.78 12.05
N LYS A 119 -8.78 -18.31 10.87
CA LYS A 119 -7.54 -17.91 10.19
C LYS A 119 -7.60 -16.48 9.67
N ALA A 120 -8.73 -16.06 9.10
CA ALA A 120 -8.91 -14.68 8.64
C ALA A 120 -8.80 -13.68 9.80
N THR A 121 -9.42 -14.01 10.94
CA THR A 121 -9.34 -13.20 12.18
C THR A 121 -7.90 -13.13 12.70
N ALA A 122 -7.22 -14.27 12.83
CA ALA A 122 -5.83 -14.31 13.29
C ALA A 122 -4.88 -13.51 12.37
N CYS A 123 -5.08 -13.60 11.04
CA CYS A 123 -4.36 -12.80 10.07
C CYS A 123 -4.58 -11.29 10.30
N MET A 124 -5.82 -10.85 10.45
CA MET A 124 -6.13 -9.44 10.69
C MET A 124 -5.62 -8.92 12.04
N ASP A 125 -5.65 -9.75 13.09
CA ASP A 125 -5.12 -9.39 14.40
C ASP A 125 -3.61 -9.20 14.36
N GLU A 126 -2.88 -10.05 13.62
CA GLU A 126 -1.44 -9.85 13.41
C GLU A 126 -1.17 -8.57 12.62
N ILE A 127 -1.91 -8.30 11.54
CA ILE A 127 -1.78 -7.06 10.77
C ILE A 127 -2.00 -5.83 11.66
N LYS A 128 -3.06 -5.82 12.48
CA LYS A 128 -3.34 -4.73 13.42
C LYS A 128 -2.24 -4.56 14.47
N ALA A 129 -1.65 -5.66 14.93
CA ALA A 129 -0.56 -5.64 15.90
C ALA A 129 0.77 -5.15 15.31
N GLN A 130 1.01 -5.36 14.02
CA GLN A 130 2.25 -4.93 13.35
C GLN A 130 2.15 -3.51 12.76
N ALA A 131 0.98 -3.12 12.24
CA ALA A 131 0.78 -1.82 11.60
C ALA A 131 1.36 -0.61 12.38
N PRO A 132 1.12 -0.43 13.69
CA PRO A 132 1.64 0.73 14.42
C PRO A 132 3.15 0.68 14.67
N LYS A 133 3.82 -0.43 14.34
CA LYS A 133 5.27 -0.59 14.46
C LYS A 133 6.00 -0.23 13.17
N GLU A 134 5.33 -0.20 12.03
CA GLU A 134 5.92 0.18 10.76
C GLU A 134 5.90 1.71 10.61
N GLY A 135 6.95 2.27 10.02
CA GLY A 135 7.05 3.71 9.83
C GLY A 135 7.96 4.10 8.69
N ILE A 136 7.92 5.39 8.37
CA ILE A 136 8.77 6.03 7.39
C ILE A 136 9.45 7.27 7.98
N ARG A 137 10.59 7.63 7.41
CA ARG A 137 11.21 8.94 7.58
C ARG A 137 12.03 9.32 6.37
N LEU A 138 12.37 10.60 6.29
CA LEU A 138 13.41 11.09 5.39
C LEU A 138 14.62 11.46 6.24
N ASP A 139 15.80 11.00 5.84
CA ASP A 139 17.08 11.39 6.43
C ASP A 139 17.89 12.23 5.42
N LYS A 140 18.96 12.86 5.91
CA LYS A 140 19.96 13.54 5.07
C LYS A 140 21.35 13.01 5.37
N GLU A 141 22.10 12.72 4.31
CA GLU A 141 23.52 12.37 4.36
C GLU A 141 24.30 13.35 3.48
N GLY A 142 24.88 14.37 4.12
CA GLY A 142 25.30 15.56 3.39
C GLY A 142 24.11 16.24 2.71
N ASP A 143 24.21 16.46 1.40
CA ASP A 143 23.15 17.04 0.58
C ASP A 143 22.16 16.00 0.01
N GLN A 144 22.47 14.71 0.16
CA GLN A 144 21.64 13.62 -0.36
C GLN A 144 20.49 13.32 0.60
N TRP A 145 19.27 13.32 0.08
CA TRP A 145 18.11 12.79 0.81
C TRP A 145 18.08 11.28 0.76
N ILE A 146 17.69 10.67 1.89
CA ILE A 146 17.54 9.23 2.06
C ILE A 146 16.09 8.95 2.47
N PHE A 147 15.40 8.09 1.72
CA PHE A 147 14.12 7.54 2.17
C PHE A 147 14.37 6.31 3.04
N VAL A 148 13.70 6.23 4.19
CA VAL A 148 13.78 5.10 5.10
C VAL A 148 12.38 4.59 5.42
N SER A 149 12.17 3.29 5.25
CA SER A 149 11.08 2.50 5.83
C SER A 149 11.65 1.58 6.91
N PHE A 150 10.98 1.51 8.05
CA PHE A 150 11.45 0.80 9.23
C PHE A 150 10.32 0.15 10.01
N GLY A 151 10.67 -0.79 10.88
CA GLY A 151 9.81 -1.37 11.91
C GLY A 151 10.38 -1.14 13.31
N ASN A 152 9.55 -1.05 14.34
CA ASN A 152 9.99 -1.05 15.73
C ASN A 152 9.88 -2.46 16.32
N LYS A 153 10.99 -3.01 16.80
CA LYS A 153 11.01 -4.27 17.54
C LYS A 153 10.49 -4.08 18.96
N THR A 154 10.20 -5.20 19.64
CA THR A 154 9.66 -5.20 21.00
C THR A 154 10.62 -4.57 22.03
N ASP A 155 11.93 -4.63 21.77
CA ASP A 155 12.97 -4.00 22.60
C ASP A 155 13.17 -2.50 22.30
N GLY A 156 12.33 -1.93 21.43
CA GLY A 156 12.41 -0.54 21.00
C GLY A 156 13.48 -0.27 19.93
N THR A 157 14.23 -1.29 19.51
CA THR A 157 15.21 -1.11 18.44
C THR A 157 14.53 -1.02 17.08
N GLU A 158 15.13 -0.22 16.21
CA GLU A 158 14.65 -0.06 14.85
C GLU A 158 15.15 -1.21 13.97
N GLU A 159 14.24 -1.81 13.21
CA GLU A 159 14.51 -2.74 12.13
C GLU A 159 14.44 -2.02 10.79
N LEU A 160 15.54 -2.03 10.05
CA LEU A 160 15.59 -1.41 8.73
C LEU A 160 14.92 -2.30 7.68
N PHE A 161 13.85 -1.80 7.08
CA PHE A 161 13.15 -2.49 6.01
C PHE A 161 13.65 -2.07 4.63
N LEU A 162 13.65 -0.77 4.36
CA LEU A 162 14.10 -0.19 3.11
C LEU A 162 14.86 1.10 3.39
N ARG A 163 16.00 1.29 2.74
CA ARG A 163 16.76 2.53 2.77
C ARG A 163 17.41 2.79 1.43
N GLY A 164 17.16 3.94 0.85
CA GLY A 164 17.74 4.29 -0.45
C GLY A 164 17.88 5.80 -0.67
N PRO A 165 18.85 6.22 -1.48
CA PRO A 165 19.03 7.63 -1.82
C PRO A 165 17.92 8.07 -2.78
N VAL A 166 17.37 9.26 -2.53
CA VAL A 166 16.30 9.85 -3.32
C VAL A 166 16.63 11.27 -3.74
N ALA A 167 16.25 11.65 -4.96
CA ALA A 167 16.27 13.04 -5.40
C ALA A 167 14.90 13.67 -5.17
N LYS A 168 14.88 14.84 -4.54
CA LYS A 168 13.69 15.68 -4.45
C LYS A 168 13.33 16.18 -5.86
N LEU A 169 12.04 16.13 -6.20
CA LEU A 169 11.47 16.66 -7.43
C LEU A 169 10.66 17.93 -7.14
N ASP A 170 10.21 18.60 -8.20
CA ASP A 170 9.31 19.75 -8.08
C ASP A 170 8.09 19.38 -7.24
N SER A 171 7.91 20.16 -6.17
CA SER A 171 7.03 19.84 -5.06
C SER A 171 6.07 21.01 -4.84
N ALA A 172 4.79 20.69 -4.60
CA ALA A 172 3.83 21.69 -4.12
C ALA A 172 4.13 22.05 -2.66
N ALA A 173 3.54 23.13 -2.14
CA ALA A 173 3.77 23.59 -0.76
C ALA A 173 3.48 22.50 0.29
N ASN A 174 2.46 21.67 0.07
CA ASN A 174 2.05 20.60 0.98
C ASN A 174 2.47 19.20 0.52
N GLN A 175 3.45 19.07 -0.38
CA GLN A 175 3.84 17.78 -0.92
C GLN A 175 5.36 17.66 -1.02
N PHE A 176 5.91 16.48 -0.76
CA PHE A 176 7.31 16.17 -1.03
C PHE A 176 7.37 15.05 -2.06
N LYS A 177 7.70 15.40 -3.30
CA LYS A 177 7.91 14.43 -4.38
C LYS A 177 9.36 14.02 -4.48
N PHE A 178 9.60 12.75 -4.72
CA PHE A 178 10.95 12.21 -4.86
C PHE A 178 11.00 10.98 -5.75
N LYS A 179 12.19 10.70 -6.28
CA LYS A 179 12.50 9.46 -7.02
C LYS A 179 13.76 8.82 -6.51
N GLY A 180 13.89 7.51 -6.66
CA GLY A 180 15.11 6.77 -6.32
C GLY A 180 16.30 7.20 -7.20
N THR A 181 17.50 7.23 -6.62
CA THR A 181 18.74 7.63 -7.32
C THR A 181 19.87 6.62 -7.17
N GLY A 182 19.63 5.52 -6.46
CA GLY A 182 20.61 4.48 -6.23
C GLY A 182 20.00 3.24 -5.59
N ALA A 183 20.85 2.26 -5.33
CA ALA A 183 20.43 0.98 -4.79
C ALA A 183 19.80 1.14 -3.41
N CYS A 184 18.77 0.34 -3.14
CA CYS A 184 18.19 0.26 -1.81
C CYS A 184 18.88 -0.83 -0.98
N THR A 185 18.85 -0.66 0.32
CA THR A 185 19.35 -1.62 1.32
C THR A 185 18.23 -1.97 2.30
N GLY A 186 18.41 -3.04 3.08
CA GLY A 186 17.44 -3.54 4.05
C GLY A 186 16.77 -4.85 3.63
N ALA A 187 16.04 -5.47 4.56
CA ALA A 187 15.45 -6.79 4.35
C ALA A 187 14.44 -6.80 3.18
N GLN A 188 13.66 -5.73 3.00
CA GLN A 188 12.75 -5.61 1.87
C GLN A 188 13.51 -5.43 0.56
N ALA A 189 14.59 -4.64 0.54
CA ALA A 189 15.34 -4.39 -0.68
C ALA A 189 15.80 -5.69 -1.35
N ALA A 190 16.35 -6.61 -0.54
CA ALA A 190 16.78 -7.92 -0.98
C ALA A 190 15.62 -8.82 -1.45
N ALA A 191 14.52 -8.85 -0.69
CA ALA A 191 13.33 -9.65 -1.06
C ALA A 191 12.70 -9.19 -2.39
N MET A 192 12.85 -7.90 -2.71
CA MET A 192 12.25 -7.27 -3.89
C MET A 192 13.21 -7.19 -5.09
N GLY A 193 14.48 -7.58 -4.91
CA GLY A 193 15.50 -7.47 -5.95
C GLY A 193 15.83 -6.03 -6.35
N VAL A 194 15.59 -5.07 -5.45
CA VAL A 194 15.92 -3.63 -5.64
C VAL A 194 17.22 -3.25 -4.92
N ASP A 195 17.93 -4.25 -4.40
CA ASP A 195 19.34 -4.20 -4.02
C ASP A 195 20.24 -3.92 -5.24
N LYS A 196 19.73 -4.17 -6.45
CA LYS A 196 20.32 -3.75 -7.71
C LYS A 196 19.55 -2.55 -8.26
N PHE A 197 20.24 -1.44 -8.40
CA PHE A 197 19.64 -0.22 -8.95
C PHE A 197 19.39 -0.36 -10.44
N ASP A 198 18.15 -0.12 -10.85
CA ASP A 198 17.73 -0.02 -12.24
C ASP A 198 17.20 1.40 -12.47
N GLN A 199 17.99 2.21 -13.18
CA GLN A 199 17.69 3.61 -13.44
C GLN A 199 16.35 3.78 -14.17
N ALA A 200 16.02 2.91 -15.12
CA ALA A 200 14.79 3.02 -15.89
C ALA A 200 13.56 2.77 -15.01
N LYS A 201 13.64 1.80 -14.09
CA LYS A 201 12.59 1.57 -13.09
C LYS A 201 12.50 2.71 -12.09
N ALA A 202 13.64 3.24 -11.64
CA ALA A 202 13.68 4.34 -10.69
C ALA A 202 13.08 5.63 -11.26
N ASP A 203 13.35 5.93 -12.53
CA ASP A 203 12.78 7.10 -13.21
C ASP A 203 11.26 6.97 -13.44
N ALA A 204 10.76 5.76 -13.57
CA ALA A 204 9.32 5.48 -13.61
C ALA A 204 8.65 5.58 -12.22
N MET A 205 9.43 5.64 -11.14
CA MET A 205 8.92 5.58 -9.77
C MET A 205 9.10 6.91 -9.05
N VAL A 206 8.11 7.77 -9.27
CA VAL A 206 7.94 8.99 -8.47
C VAL A 206 7.02 8.68 -7.30
N MET A 207 7.53 8.88 -6.09
CA MET A 207 6.76 8.85 -4.86
C MET A 207 6.42 10.26 -4.41
N ALA A 208 5.30 10.41 -3.71
CA ALA A 208 4.85 11.66 -3.14
C ALA A 208 4.37 11.45 -1.71
N LEU A 209 4.89 12.27 -0.79
CA LEU A 209 4.36 12.42 0.56
C LEU A 209 3.52 13.69 0.62
N ASP A 210 2.22 13.53 0.78
CA ASP A 210 1.27 14.62 0.97
C ASP A 210 1.20 14.97 2.46
N VAL A 211 1.45 16.22 2.80
CA VAL A 211 1.19 16.74 4.14
C VAL A 211 -0.31 16.99 4.26
N VAL A 212 -0.93 16.24 5.17
CA VAL A 212 -2.36 16.37 5.49
C VAL A 212 -2.53 17.42 6.59
N ASP A 213 -1.69 17.35 7.62
CA ASP A 213 -1.62 18.30 8.72
C ASP A 213 -0.22 18.26 9.36
N ALA A 214 0.01 19.04 10.43
CA ALA A 214 1.31 19.14 11.10
C ALA A 214 1.86 17.82 11.69
N THR A 215 1.00 16.81 11.82
CA THR A 215 1.27 15.51 12.42
C THR A 215 0.93 14.33 11.50
N THR A 216 0.41 14.58 10.30
CA THR A 216 -0.07 13.53 9.41
C THR A 216 0.49 13.73 8.01
N VAL A 217 1.06 12.67 7.47
CA VAL A 217 1.42 12.58 6.06
C VAL A 217 0.71 11.41 5.42
N ALA A 218 0.45 11.49 4.13
CA ALA A 218 -0.10 10.40 3.35
C ALA A 218 0.81 10.11 2.15
N MET A 219 0.87 8.85 1.75
CA MET A 219 1.57 8.42 0.56
C MET A 219 0.61 7.61 -0.29
N GLN A 220 0.49 7.97 -1.57
CA GLN A 220 -0.19 7.12 -2.51
C GLN A 220 0.69 5.89 -2.77
N SER A 221 0.26 4.72 -2.34
CA SER A 221 0.89 3.47 -2.77
C SER A 221 0.37 3.15 -4.15
N PRO A 222 1.23 2.92 -5.15
CA PRO A 222 0.75 2.40 -6.41
C PRO A 222 0.25 0.96 -6.22
N GLY A 223 -0.85 0.62 -6.88
CA GLY A 223 -1.54 -0.68 -6.72
C GLY A 223 -2.74 -0.64 -5.76
N PRO A 224 -3.20 -1.81 -5.28
CA PRO A 224 -4.51 -1.97 -4.64
C PRO A 224 -4.59 -1.45 -3.20
N LYS A 225 -3.46 -1.06 -2.61
CA LYS A 225 -3.41 -0.53 -1.24
C LYS A 225 -3.91 0.92 -1.11
N GLY A 226 -4.03 1.63 -2.23
CA GLY A 226 -4.50 3.02 -2.24
C GLY A 226 -3.67 3.95 -1.36
N ARG A 227 -4.35 4.82 -0.62
CA ARG A 227 -3.72 5.85 0.20
C ARG A 227 -3.26 5.28 1.55
N LEU A 228 -1.96 5.40 1.84
CA LEU A 228 -1.34 5.04 3.12
C LEU A 228 -1.17 6.29 3.98
N VAL A 229 -1.67 6.27 5.21
CA VAL A 229 -1.58 7.39 6.14
C VAL A 229 -0.59 7.07 7.26
N TYR A 230 0.24 8.05 7.58
CA TYR A 230 1.26 7.97 8.62
C TYR A 230 1.13 9.15 9.58
N LYS A 231 1.29 8.86 10.87
CA LYS A 231 1.19 9.81 11.97
C LYS A 231 2.57 10.05 12.59
N LYS A 232 2.92 11.31 12.81
CA LYS A 232 4.17 11.73 13.41
C LYS A 232 4.35 11.05 14.76
N LEU A 233 5.48 10.38 14.95
CA LEU A 233 5.82 9.77 16.23
C LEU A 233 6.09 10.90 17.24
N GLN A 234 5.23 11.03 18.23
CA GLN A 234 5.48 11.92 19.36
C GLN A 234 6.41 11.20 20.34
N ILE A 235 7.67 11.64 20.37
CA ILE A 235 8.59 11.24 21.43
C ILE A 235 8.19 12.09 22.64
N ALA A 236 7.69 11.44 23.70
CA ALA A 236 7.44 12.13 24.96
C ALA A 236 8.77 12.75 25.43
N PRO A 237 8.76 14.01 25.90
CA PRO A 237 9.97 14.70 26.35
C PRO A 237 10.66 14.00 27.52
#